data_AF-A0A7Y5XNV7-F1
#
_entry.id   AF-A0A7Y5XNV7-F1
#
_cell.length_a   1.000
_cell.length_b   1.000
_cell.length_c   1.000
_cell.angle_alpha   90.00
_cell.angle_beta   90.00
_cell.angle_gamma   90.00
#
_symmetry.space_group_name_H-M   'P 1'
#
loop_
_entity.id
_entity.type
_entity.pdbx_description
1 polymer ?
#
loop_
_entity_poly.entity_id
_entity_poly.type
_entity_poly.pdbx_seq_one_letter_code
_entity_poly.pdbx_strand_id
1 'polypeptide(L)'
;MAISPRRIVAVVIAAGVLALGAAACSTESDAGKSTCNAEKCTVTLNRGVDAKMEVLGVDVRLDEVKGDNVTVEIAGQKVTVPHGQETEAEGFNIKVKEIDDDEVVLEIATGITGG
;
A
#
# COMPACT_ATOMS: atom_id res chain seq x y z
N MET A 1 -30.34 -45.47 -0.88
CA MET A 1 -29.74 -45.56 -2.23
C MET A 1 -29.57 -44.11 -2.70
N ALA A 2 -28.49 -43.45 -2.29
CA ALA A 2 -27.14 -43.43 -2.89
C ALA A 2 -27.03 -42.38 -4.01
N ILE A 3 -25.82 -41.82 -4.17
CA ILE A 3 -25.34 -40.72 -5.03
C ILE A 3 -25.40 -39.34 -4.32
N SER A 4 -24.35 -38.53 -4.15
CA SER A 4 -22.88 -38.64 -4.00
C SER A 4 -22.39 -37.19 -3.74
N PRO A 5 -21.35 -36.94 -2.91
CA PRO A 5 -20.86 -35.59 -2.62
C PRO A 5 -19.80 -35.19 -3.65
N ARG A 6 -20.16 -34.42 -4.68
CA ARG A 6 -19.16 -33.92 -5.65
C ARG A 6 -19.65 -32.82 -6.57
N ARG A 7 -19.69 -31.55 -6.15
CA ARG A 7 -19.58 -30.39 -7.06
C ARG A 7 -18.90 -29.23 -6.32
N ILE A 8 -17.59 -29.06 -6.52
CA ILE A 8 -16.95 -28.19 -7.51
C ILE A 8 -16.56 -26.86 -6.87
N VAL A 9 -15.25 -26.75 -6.63
CA VAL A 9 -14.40 -25.55 -6.69
C VAL A 9 -15.11 -24.31 -7.22
N ALA A 10 -15.18 -23.27 -6.40
CA ALA A 10 -15.22 -21.89 -6.86
C ALA A 10 -14.30 -21.08 -5.94
N VAL A 11 -12.99 -21.31 -6.14
CA VAL A 11 -11.96 -20.34 -5.78
C VAL A 11 -12.28 -19.10 -6.63
N VAL A 12 -12.92 -18.10 -6.00
CA VAL A 12 -13.11 -16.79 -6.60
C VAL A 12 -11.78 -16.06 -6.45
N ILE A 13 -10.81 -16.38 -7.32
CA ILE A 13 -9.73 -15.45 -7.63
C ILE A 13 -10.39 -14.41 -8.54
N ALA A 14 -10.80 -13.29 -7.94
CA ALA A 14 -11.22 -12.12 -8.68
C ALA A 14 -10.00 -11.55 -9.41
N ALA A 15 -9.78 -12.04 -10.64
CA ALA A 15 -8.83 -11.46 -11.57
C ALA A 15 -9.27 -10.02 -11.88
N GLY A 16 -8.36 -9.09 -11.64
CA GLY A 16 -8.54 -7.65 -11.81
C GLY A 16 -9.10 -7.28 -13.18
N VAL A 17 -10.14 -6.45 -13.15
CA VAL A 17 -10.75 -5.87 -14.36
C VAL A 17 -10.15 -4.48 -14.59
N LEU A 18 -9.82 -4.27 -15.85
CA LEU A 18 -9.25 -3.06 -16.46
C LEU A 18 -10.19 -1.85 -16.36
N ALA A 19 -9.62 -0.66 -16.10
CA ALA A 19 -10.21 0.60 -16.56
C ALA A 19 -9.09 1.64 -16.81
N LEU A 20 -8.73 1.82 -18.09
CA LEU A 20 -7.93 2.97 -18.54
C LEU A 20 -8.84 4.20 -18.59
N GLY A 21 -8.66 5.12 -17.65
CA GLY A 21 -9.31 6.43 -17.66
C GLY A 21 -8.92 7.20 -16.41
N ALA A 22 -7.91 8.07 -16.51
CA ALA A 22 -7.17 8.67 -15.39
C ALA A 22 -6.63 7.60 -14.42
N ALA A 23 -5.38 7.18 -14.65
CA ALA A 23 -4.75 6.00 -14.06
C ALA A 23 -4.69 6.03 -12.52
N ALA A 24 -5.82 5.75 -11.88
CA ALA A 24 -5.85 5.38 -10.48
C ALA A 24 -5.61 3.88 -10.39
N CYS A 25 -4.34 3.48 -10.38
CA CYS A 25 -3.97 2.11 -10.05
C CYS A 25 -4.29 1.89 -8.57
N SER A 26 -5.32 1.09 -8.29
CA SER A 26 -5.53 0.55 -6.96
C SER A 26 -5.00 -0.87 -6.91
N THR A 27 -4.27 -1.20 -5.85
CA THR A 27 -3.71 -2.52 -5.64
C THR A 27 -4.13 -2.97 -4.25
N GLU A 28 -4.80 -4.11 -4.15
CA GLU A 28 -5.22 -4.70 -2.87
C GLU A 28 -4.50 -6.04 -2.70
N SER A 29 -3.98 -6.28 -1.50
CA SER A 29 -3.20 -7.46 -1.14
C SER A 29 -3.35 -7.74 0.36
N ASP A 30 -2.94 -8.92 0.83
CA ASP A 30 -2.95 -9.23 2.26
C ASP A 30 -2.14 -8.22 3.09
N ALA A 31 -1.10 -7.64 2.48
CA ALA A 31 -0.27 -6.56 3.03
C ALA A 31 -1.02 -5.23 3.25
N GLY A 32 -2.12 -4.98 2.51
CA GLY A 32 -2.84 -3.71 2.55
C GLY A 32 -3.43 -3.30 1.20
N LYS A 33 -3.83 -2.04 1.12
CA LYS A 33 -4.42 -1.42 -0.09
C LYS A 33 -3.64 -0.18 -0.48
N SER A 34 -3.34 0.00 -1.76
CA SER A 34 -2.79 1.24 -2.31
C SER A 34 -3.78 1.82 -3.32
N THR A 35 -3.93 3.14 -3.32
CA THR A 35 -4.72 3.88 -4.30
C THR A 35 -3.85 4.99 -4.84
N CYS A 36 -3.36 4.78 -6.06
CA CYS A 36 -2.56 5.73 -6.79
C CYS A 36 -3.40 6.66 -7.64
N ASN A 37 -2.82 7.78 -8.02
CA ASN A 37 -3.22 8.72 -9.07
C ASN A 37 -1.96 9.06 -9.86
N ALA A 38 -2.04 9.99 -10.82
CA ALA A 38 -0.92 10.34 -11.71
C ALA A 38 0.40 10.67 -10.97
N GLU A 39 0.34 11.25 -9.77
CA GLU A 39 1.52 11.77 -9.05
C GLU A 39 1.57 11.36 -7.57
N LYS A 40 0.51 10.70 -7.06
CA LYS A 40 0.34 10.45 -5.62
C LYS A 40 -0.34 9.13 -5.35
N CYS A 41 0.06 8.45 -4.30
CA CYS A 41 -0.54 7.22 -3.82
C CYS A 41 -0.86 7.30 -2.34
N THR A 42 -2.08 6.94 -1.99
CA THR A 42 -2.45 6.66 -0.60
C THR A 42 -2.29 5.17 -0.37
N VAL A 43 -1.43 4.79 0.56
CA VAL A 43 -1.08 3.42 0.88
C VAL A 43 -1.53 3.14 2.29
N THR A 44 -2.39 2.15 2.46
CA THR A 44 -2.81 1.63 3.75
C THR A 44 -2.14 0.28 3.96
N LEU A 45 -1.27 0.19 4.96
CA LEU A 45 -0.52 -1.02 5.30
C LEU A 45 -1.14 -1.64 6.56
N ASN A 46 -1.45 -2.94 6.49
CA ASN A 46 -1.93 -3.69 7.64
C ASN A 46 -0.75 -3.99 8.58
N ARG A 47 -0.95 -3.83 9.89
CA ARG A 47 0.04 -4.22 10.89
C ARG A 47 0.02 -5.72 11.13
N GLY A 48 1.17 -6.27 11.52
CA GLY A 48 1.30 -7.69 11.88
C GLY A 48 1.46 -8.65 10.70
N VAL A 49 1.51 -8.14 9.46
CA VAL A 49 1.87 -8.90 8.26
C VAL A 49 3.15 -8.32 7.64
N ASP A 50 3.86 -9.11 6.82
CA ASP A 50 5.00 -8.60 6.04
C ASP A 50 4.47 -7.67 4.94
N ALA A 51 4.24 -6.41 5.30
CA ALA A 51 3.56 -5.44 4.46
C ALA A 51 4.53 -4.84 3.45
N LYS A 52 4.92 -5.63 2.43
CA LYS A 52 5.69 -5.21 1.27
C LYS A 52 4.78 -5.07 0.05
N MET A 53 4.86 -3.94 -0.65
CA MET A 53 4.16 -3.75 -1.93
C MET A 53 4.90 -2.76 -2.84
N GLU A 54 4.71 -2.89 -4.15
CA GLU A 54 5.25 -1.95 -5.13
C GLU A 54 4.23 -0.83 -5.39
N VAL A 55 4.66 0.43 -5.23
CA VAL A 55 3.83 1.63 -5.39
C VAL A 55 4.59 2.58 -6.31
N LEU A 56 3.97 3.02 -7.42
CA LEU A 56 4.63 3.88 -8.43
C LEU A 56 5.95 3.31 -8.99
N GLY A 57 6.13 1.99 -8.95
CA GLY A 57 7.37 1.32 -9.39
C GLY A 57 8.51 1.37 -8.35
N VAL A 58 8.23 1.79 -7.11
CA VAL A 58 9.16 1.64 -5.99
C VAL A 58 8.63 0.65 -4.97
N ASP A 59 9.52 -0.16 -4.41
CA ASP A 59 9.21 -1.04 -3.29
C ASP A 59 8.97 -0.19 -2.03
N VAL A 60 7.80 -0.37 -1.41
CA VAL A 60 7.44 0.23 -0.13
C VAL A 60 7.16 -0.89 0.86
N ARG A 61 7.79 -0.84 2.02
CA ARG A 61 7.63 -1.83 3.08
C ARG A 61 7.46 -1.17 4.43
N LEU A 62 6.52 -1.68 5.24
CA LEU A 62 6.45 -1.34 6.66
C LEU A 62 7.53 -2.10 7.43
N ASP A 63 8.45 -1.39 8.09
CA ASP A 63 9.51 -2.00 8.88
C ASP A 63 9.16 -2.03 10.38
N GLU A 64 8.81 -0.86 10.93
CA GLU A 64 8.46 -0.71 12.34
C GLU A 64 7.41 0.39 12.53
N VAL A 65 6.53 0.22 13.51
CA VAL A 65 5.68 1.29 14.02
C VAL A 65 5.88 1.41 15.52
N LYS A 66 6.26 2.59 15.99
CA LYS A 66 6.61 2.83 17.38
C LYS A 66 5.99 4.13 17.89
N GLY A 67 4.88 3.98 18.61
CA GLY A 67 4.07 5.12 19.06
C GLY A 67 3.61 5.92 17.84
N ASP A 68 4.00 7.19 17.80
CA ASP A 68 3.68 8.11 16.69
C ASP A 68 4.67 8.08 15.53
N ASN A 69 5.70 7.22 15.56
CA ASN A 69 6.71 7.13 14.51
C ASN A 69 6.49 5.89 13.66
N VAL A 70 6.50 6.07 12.34
CA VAL A 70 6.39 4.98 11.36
C VAL A 70 7.69 4.88 10.60
N THR A 71 8.37 3.73 10.72
CA THR A 71 9.55 3.41 9.92
C THR A 71 9.11 2.60 8.71
N VAL A 72 9.31 3.18 7.54
CA VAL A 72 9.06 2.56 6.24
C VAL A 72 10.36 2.40 5.48
N GLU A 73 10.48 1.31 4.72
CA GLU A 73 11.57 1.11 3.77
C GLU A 73 11.06 1.42 2.36
N ILE A 74 11.71 2.35 1.69
CA ILE A 74 11.36 2.80 0.35
C ILE A 74 12.59 2.68 -0.54
N ALA A 75 12.47 1.97 -1.66
CA ALA A 75 13.60 1.69 -2.55
C ALA A 75 14.83 1.09 -1.81
N GLY A 76 14.60 0.35 -0.72
CA GLY A 76 15.66 -0.24 0.11
C GLY A 76 16.28 0.70 1.16
N GLN A 77 15.78 1.93 1.31
CA GLN A 77 16.20 2.86 2.36
C GLN A 77 15.14 2.97 3.47
N LYS A 78 15.57 2.83 4.72
CA LYS A 78 14.70 2.98 5.89
C LYS A 78 14.57 4.45 6.28
N VAL A 79 13.33 4.91 6.38
CA VAL A 79 12.97 6.29 6.69
C VAL A 79 11.95 6.27 7.82
N THR A 80 12.18 7.10 8.83
CA THR A 80 11.23 7.24 9.95
C THR A 80 10.46 8.53 9.78
N VAL A 81 9.14 8.41 9.69
CA VAL A 81 8.22 9.53 9.46
C VAL A 81 7.33 9.67 10.69
N PRO A 82 7.32 10.84 11.35
CA PRO A 82 6.40 11.11 12.45
C PRO A 82 4.96 11.30 11.95
N HIS A 83 3.98 10.91 12.76
CA HIS A 83 2.57 11.16 12.51
C HIS A 83 2.29 12.64 12.23
N GLY A 84 1.54 12.92 11.15
CA GLY A 84 1.18 14.28 10.75
C GLY A 84 2.33 15.09 10.15
N GLN A 85 3.53 14.52 10.06
CA GLN A 85 4.67 15.13 9.37
C GLN A 85 4.90 14.48 8.01
N GLU A 86 5.65 15.21 7.19
CA GLU A 86 6.08 14.79 5.87
C GLU A 86 7.60 14.70 5.85
N THR A 87 8.14 13.70 5.17
CA THR A 87 9.58 13.47 5.00
C THR A 87 9.84 13.08 3.57
N GLU A 88 10.90 13.63 2.98
CA GLU A 88 11.32 13.28 1.63
C GLU A 88 12.34 12.13 1.66
N ALA A 89 12.19 11.15 0.78
CA ALA A 89 13.17 10.10 0.55
C ALA A 89 13.22 9.72 -0.93
N GLU A 90 14.42 9.66 -1.51
CA GLU A 90 14.64 9.30 -2.92
C GLU A 90 13.77 10.09 -3.92
N GLY A 91 13.44 11.35 -3.61
CA GLY A 91 12.59 12.21 -4.45
C GLY A 91 11.08 11.94 -4.33
N PHE A 92 10.66 11.16 -3.33
CA PHE A 92 9.26 10.97 -2.94
C PHE A 92 8.97 11.67 -1.63
N ASN A 93 7.84 12.35 -1.54
CA ASN A 93 7.30 12.92 -0.32
C ASN A 93 6.42 11.88 0.38
N ILE A 94 6.78 11.53 1.61
CA ILE A 94 6.10 10.53 2.40
C ILE A 94 5.48 11.20 3.62
N LYS A 95 4.18 11.01 3.77
CA LYS A 95 3.41 11.58 4.86
C LYS A 95 2.61 10.51 5.56
N VAL A 96 2.69 10.48 6.89
CA VAL A 96 1.82 9.62 7.70
C VAL A 96 0.52 10.37 7.94
N LYS A 97 -0.59 9.86 7.41
CA LYS A 97 -1.92 10.44 7.58
C LYS A 97 -2.60 9.94 8.85
N GLU A 98 -2.53 8.64 9.08
CA GLU A 98 -3.25 7.98 10.17
C GLU A 98 -2.47 6.77 10.67
N ILE A 99 -2.56 6.53 11.97
CA ILE A 99 -1.90 5.46 12.70
C ILE A 99 -2.98 4.83 13.59
N ASP A 100 -3.52 3.70 13.16
CA ASP A 100 -4.51 2.92 13.92
C ASP A 100 -3.86 1.71 14.58
N ASP A 101 -4.57 1.01 15.46
CA ASP A 101 -4.06 -0.22 16.09
C ASP A 101 -3.77 -1.33 15.07
N ASP A 102 -4.57 -1.42 14.01
CA ASP A 102 -4.53 -2.50 13.01
C ASP A 102 -3.93 -2.06 11.66
N GLU A 103 -4.00 -0.78 11.30
CA GLU A 103 -3.56 -0.28 9.98
C GLU A 103 -2.80 1.06 10.08
N VAL A 104 -2.00 1.37 9.06
CA VAL A 104 -1.29 2.65 8.93
C VAL A 104 -1.56 3.23 7.56
N VAL A 105 -2.02 4.47 7.51
CA VAL A 105 -2.29 5.18 6.26
C VAL A 105 -1.16 6.16 5.98
N LEU A 106 -0.46 5.90 4.87
CA LEU A 106 0.62 6.69 4.33
C LEU A 106 0.18 7.34 3.02
N GLU A 107 0.70 8.52 2.75
CA GLU A 107 0.59 9.19 1.46
C GLU A 107 1.99 9.35 0.89
N ILE A 108 2.18 8.88 -0.34
CA ILE A 108 3.45 8.92 -1.06
C ILE A 108 3.21 9.70 -2.33
N ALA A 109 3.81 10.87 -2.45
CA ALA A 109 3.73 11.69 -3.64
C ALA A 109 5.10 11.75 -4.32
N THR A 110 5.12 11.69 -5.65
CA THR A 110 6.32 11.96 -6.41
C THR A 110 6.62 13.46 -6.32
N GLY A 111 7.85 13.86 -5.97
CA GLY A 111 8.26 15.27 -5.92
C GLY A 111 8.23 15.98 -7.29
N ILE A 112 8.02 15.22 -8.37
CA ILE A 112 7.62 15.73 -9.68
C ILE A 112 6.14 16.17 -9.62
N THR A 113 5.90 17.41 -9.19
CA THR A 113 4.72 18.17 -9.64
C THR A 113 4.83 18.32 -11.16
N GLY A 114 4.11 17.49 -11.90
CA GLY A 114 4.13 17.44 -13.34
C GLY A 114 3.41 18.65 -13.96
N GLY A 115 4.16 19.47 -14.70
CA GLY A 115 3.65 20.28 -15.81
C GLY A 115 3.35 21.73 -15.52
#